data_AF-A0A7K0KHA1-F1
#
_entry.id   AF-A0A7K0KHA1-F1
#
_cell.length_a   1.000
_cell.length_b   1.000
_cell.length_c   1.000
_cell.angle_alpha   90.00
_cell.angle_beta   90.00
_cell.angle_gamma   90.00
#
_symmetry.space_group_name_H-M   'P 1'
#
loop_
_entity.id
_entity.type
_entity.pdbx_description
1 polymer ?
#
loop_
_entity_poly.entity_id
_entity_poly.type
_entity_poly.pdbx_seq_one_letter_code
_entity_poly.pdbx_strand_id
1 'polypeptide(L)'
;MEKKPSSTPDKSTTLLNQAKAMAVQGNKVVAVALLSQYIACTPEKETEEAHRLRGDLLLQMGDKRGAEEDAEAVLRINPSLANGHFRLD
;
A
#
# COMPACT_ATOMS: atom_id res chain seq x y z
N MET A 1 9.26 4.99 -30.53
CA MET A 1 8.07 4.65 -29.72
C MET A 1 8.11 5.49 -28.48
N GLU A 2 7.33 6.56 -28.51
CA GLU A 2 7.35 7.67 -27.57
C GLU A 2 6.82 7.21 -26.21
N LYS A 3 7.58 7.50 -25.15
CA LYS A 3 7.17 7.29 -23.77
C LYS A 3 5.93 8.13 -23.51
N LYS A 4 4.84 7.47 -23.11
CA LYS A 4 3.55 8.11 -22.81
C LYS A 4 3.72 9.22 -21.77
N PRO A 5 3.00 10.35 -21.91
CA PRO A 5 3.21 11.54 -21.13
C PRO A 5 2.82 11.32 -19.66
N SER A 6 3.72 11.78 -18.80
CA SER A 6 3.60 12.01 -17.37
C SER A 6 2.35 12.80 -17.01
N SER A 7 1.42 12.16 -16.32
CA SER A 7 0.42 12.86 -15.51
C SER A 7 0.33 12.13 -14.17
N THR A 8 0.75 12.84 -13.11
CA THR A 8 0.72 12.50 -11.67
C THR A 8 1.72 11.52 -11.03
N PRO A 9 2.92 11.19 -11.57
CA PRO A 9 3.92 10.45 -10.78
C PRO A 9 4.42 11.21 -9.54
N ASP A 10 4.41 12.55 -9.57
CA ASP A 10 5.07 13.39 -8.57
C ASP A 10 4.34 13.43 -7.21
N LYS A 11 3.00 13.60 -7.23
CA LYS A 11 2.20 13.71 -6.00
C LYS A 11 2.01 12.39 -5.29
N SER A 12 1.65 11.33 -6.03
CA SER A 12 1.45 10.00 -5.44
C SER A 12 2.77 9.47 -4.85
N THR A 13 3.88 9.55 -5.60
CA THR A 13 5.20 9.14 -5.06
C THR A 13 5.58 9.93 -3.81
N THR A 14 5.27 11.24 -3.79
CA THR A 14 5.47 12.08 -2.61
C THR A 14 4.64 11.61 -1.41
N LEU A 15 3.35 11.29 -1.60
CA LEU A 15 2.47 10.80 -0.52
C LEU A 15 2.97 9.49 0.08
N LEU A 16 3.38 8.54 -0.75
CA LEU A 16 3.88 7.24 -0.29
C LEU A 16 5.19 7.37 0.49
N ASN A 17 6.13 8.20 0.02
CA ASN A 17 7.39 8.45 0.72
C ASN A 17 7.16 9.18 2.05
N GLN A 18 6.26 10.17 2.09
CA GLN A 18 5.88 10.83 3.32
C GLN A 18 5.22 9.87 4.30
N ALA A 19 4.31 9.00 3.84
CA ALA A 19 3.70 7.98 4.69
C ALA A 19 4.74 7.06 5.33
N LYS A 20 5.70 6.57 4.56
CA LYS A 20 6.82 5.75 5.05
C LYS A 20 7.64 6.49 6.12
N ALA A 21 7.96 7.77 5.88
CA ALA A 21 8.69 8.57 6.86
C ALA A 21 7.89 8.77 8.16
N MET A 22 6.57 8.98 8.07
CA MET A 22 5.71 9.10 9.24
C MET A 22 5.58 7.78 10.01
N ALA A 23 5.54 6.65 9.30
CA ALA A 23 5.54 5.32 9.91
C ALA A 23 6.83 5.06 10.70
N VAL A 24 8.00 5.39 10.13
CA VAL A 24 9.31 5.26 10.80
C VAL A 24 9.40 6.16 12.04
N GLN A 25 8.80 7.36 11.99
CA GLN A 25 8.73 8.27 13.14
C GLN A 25 7.70 7.83 14.20
N GLY A 26 7.01 6.71 14.01
CA GLY A 26 5.98 6.21 14.92
C GLY A 26 4.65 6.97 14.84
N ASN A 27 4.50 7.91 13.91
CA ASN A 27 3.26 8.66 13.71
C ASN A 27 2.30 7.88 12.79
N LYS A 28 1.80 6.76 13.34
CA LYS A 28 0.99 5.76 12.61
C LYS A 28 -0.31 6.36 12.04
N VAL A 29 -0.98 7.24 12.79
CA VAL A 29 -2.23 7.88 12.36
C VAL A 29 -2.01 8.71 11.09
N VAL A 30 -0.96 9.53 11.06
CA VAL A 30 -0.64 10.34 9.87
C VAL A 30 -0.20 9.46 8.71
N ALA A 31 0.60 8.43 8.96
CA ALA A 31 1.00 7.47 7.93
C ALA A 31 -0.22 6.80 7.28
N VAL A 32 -1.18 6.31 8.06
CA VAL A 32 -2.43 5.69 7.57
C VAL A 32 -3.24 6.69 6.73
N ALA A 33 -3.34 7.95 7.16
CA ALA A 33 -4.05 8.98 6.41
C ALA A 33 -3.39 9.31 5.05
N LEU A 34 -2.06 9.36 5.00
CA LEU A 34 -1.31 9.59 3.76
C LEU A 34 -1.43 8.39 2.80
N LEU A 35 -1.37 7.16 3.32
CA LEU A 35 -1.57 5.94 2.53
C LEU A 35 -2.98 5.89 1.93
N SER A 36 -3.99 6.30 2.70
CA SER A 36 -5.37 6.33 2.22
C SER A 36 -5.55 7.34 1.07
N GLN A 37 -4.90 8.50 1.15
CA GLN A 37 -4.88 9.47 0.06
C GLN A 37 -4.13 8.94 -1.17
N TYR A 38 -3.00 8.26 -0.96
CA TYR A 38 -2.25 7.62 -2.03
C TYR A 38 -3.10 6.59 -2.77
N ILE A 39 -3.78 5.70 -2.03
CA ILE A 39 -4.65 4.66 -2.57
C ILE A 39 -5.81 5.28 -3.37
N ALA A 40 -6.39 6.37 -2.89
CA ALA A 40 -7.51 7.03 -3.58
C ALA A 40 -7.13 7.71 -4.91
N CYS A 41 -5.87 8.12 -5.09
CA CYS A 41 -5.40 8.87 -6.27
C CYS A 41 -4.50 8.04 -7.21
N THR A 42 -4.19 6.79 -6.86
CA THR A 42 -3.26 5.93 -7.59
C THR A 42 -4.01 4.73 -8.17
N PRO A 43 -3.72 4.28 -9.40
CA PRO A 43 -4.31 3.07 -9.96
C PRO A 43 -4.09 1.86 -9.04
N GLU A 44 -5.14 1.04 -8.82
CA GLU A 44 -5.11 -0.10 -7.87
C GLU A 44 -3.90 -1.03 -8.08
N LYS A 45 -3.45 -1.22 -9.32
CA LYS A 45 -2.28 -2.07 -9.63
C LYS A 45 -0.96 -1.57 -9.03
N GLU A 46 -0.90 -0.30 -8.65
CA GLU A 46 0.28 0.35 -8.08
C GLU A 46 0.14 0.58 -6.56
N THR A 47 -0.99 0.19 -5.94
CA THR A 47 -1.26 0.44 -4.51
C THR A 47 -0.88 -0.72 -3.58
N GLU A 48 -0.27 -1.80 -4.11
CA GLU A 48 0.08 -3.00 -3.35
C GLU A 48 0.92 -2.68 -2.10
N GLU A 49 2.00 -1.91 -2.27
CA GLU A 49 2.87 -1.51 -1.16
C GLU A 49 2.13 -0.65 -0.14
N ALA A 50 1.22 0.21 -0.60
CA ALA A 50 0.46 1.10 0.29
C ALA A 50 -0.54 0.33 1.14
N HIS A 51 -1.25 -0.64 0.56
CA HIS A 51 -2.13 -1.55 1.31
C HIS A 51 -1.33 -2.38 2.32
N ARG A 52 -0.17 -2.94 1.93
CA ARG A 52 0.69 -3.67 2.87
C ARG A 52 1.11 -2.84 4.06
N LEU A 53 1.62 -1.63 3.82
CA LEU A 53 2.09 -0.76 4.88
C LEU A 53 0.94 -0.28 5.77
N ARG A 54 -0.21 0.07 5.17
CA ARG A 54 -1.37 0.51 5.92
C ARG A 54 -1.93 -0.62 6.80
N GLY A 55 -2.02 -1.83 6.26
CA GLY A 55 -2.44 -3.01 7.02
C GLY A 55 -1.55 -3.32 8.22
N ASP A 56 -0.22 -3.27 8.06
CA ASP A 56 0.71 -3.43 9.19
C ASP A 56 0.49 -2.37 10.27
N LEU A 57 0.37 -1.09 9.89
CA LEU A 57 0.12 0.00 10.82
C LEU A 57 -1.22 -0.16 11.55
N LEU A 58 -2.27 -0.60 10.84
CA LEU A 58 -3.59 -0.86 11.42
C LEU A 58 -3.54 -2.01 12.44
N LEU A 59 -2.81 -3.10 12.15
CA LEU A 59 -2.57 -4.18 13.12
C LEU A 59 -1.89 -3.66 14.39
N GLN A 60 -0.85 -2.84 14.22
CA GLN A 60 -0.14 -2.26 15.36
C GLN A 60 -1.00 -1.28 16.17
N MET A 61 -2.03 -0.69 15.56
CA MET A 61 -3.04 0.16 16.21
C MET A 61 -4.22 -0.64 16.78
N GLY A 62 -4.28 -1.96 16.55
CA GLY A 62 -5.35 -2.84 17.01
C GLY A 62 -6.55 -2.94 16.07
N ASP A 63 -6.52 -2.27 14.91
CA ASP A 63 -7.56 -2.35 13.90
C ASP A 63 -7.33 -3.55 12.98
N LYS A 64 -7.73 -4.72 13.48
CA LYS A 64 -7.58 -5.99 12.76
C LYS A 64 -8.47 -6.07 11.52
N ARG A 65 -9.62 -5.41 11.53
CA ARG A 65 -10.57 -5.46 10.40
C ARG A 65 -10.04 -4.68 9.22
N GLY A 66 -9.62 -3.43 9.43
CA GLY A 66 -9.02 -2.63 8.37
C GLY A 66 -7.74 -3.27 7.80
N ALA A 67 -6.95 -3.95 8.65
CA ALA A 67 -5.79 -4.69 8.20
C ALA A 67 -6.13 -5.92 7.33
N GLU A 68 -7.21 -6.63 7.66
CA GLU A 68 -7.70 -7.76 6.85
C GLU A 68 -8.15 -7.29 5.46
N GLU A 69 -8.91 -6.19 5.40
CA GLU A 69 -9.34 -5.57 4.15
C GLU A 69 -8.15 -5.16 3.27
N ASP A 70 -7.10 -4.60 3.88
CA ASP A 70 -5.85 -4.26 3.18
C ASP A 70 -5.09 -5.51 2.70
N ALA A 71 -5.06 -6.58 3.48
CA ALA A 71 -4.45 -7.85 3.07
C ALA A 71 -5.19 -8.47 1.88
N GLU A 72 -6.52 -8.46 1.88
CA GLU A 72 -7.34 -8.94 0.76
C GLU A 72 -7.09 -8.11 -0.52
N ALA A 73 -6.94 -6.79 -0.38
CA ALA A 73 -6.58 -5.93 -1.50
C ALA A 73 -5.21 -6.31 -2.10
N VAL A 74 -4.20 -6.59 -1.26
CA VAL A 74 -2.88 -7.05 -1.71
C VAL A 74 -2.98 -8.35 -2.51
N LEU A 75 -3.78 -9.32 -2.04
CA LEU A 75 -3.98 -10.58 -2.76
C LEU A 75 -4.74 -10.39 -4.08
N ARG A 76 -5.65 -9.42 -4.15
CA ARG A 76 -6.35 -9.06 -5.41
C ARG A 76 -5.40 -8.44 -6.43
N ILE A 77 -4.50 -7.58 -5.97
CA ILE A 77 -3.51 -6.89 -6.82
C ILE A 77 -2.44 -7.86 -7.30
N ASN A 78 -1.92 -8.68 -6.39
CA ASN A 78 -0.90 -9.69 -6.70
C ASN A 78 -1.34 -11.07 -6.19
N PRO A 79 -2.16 -11.81 -6.97
CA PRO A 79 -2.65 -13.13 -6.58
C PRO A 79 -1.54 -14.17 -6.47
N SER A 80 -0.36 -13.91 -7.03
CA SER A 80 0.80 -14.79 -6.88
C SER A 80 1.30 -14.85 -5.42
N LEU A 81 0.98 -13.84 -4.59
CA LEU A 81 1.28 -13.85 -3.16
C LEU A 81 0.39 -14.82 -2.38
N ALA A 82 -0.85 -15.05 -2.82
CA ALA A 82 -1.72 -16.08 -2.25
C ALA A 82 -1.21 -17.48 -2.63
N ASN A 83 -0.73 -17.59 -3.88
CA ASN A 83 -0.28 -18.83 -4.49
C ASN A 83 1.20 -19.09 -4.25
N GLY A 84 1.74 -18.74 -3.08
CA GLY A 84 3.05 -19.17 -2.59
C GLY A 84 3.09 -20.70 -2.38
N HIS A 85 2.76 -21.45 -3.43
CA HIS A 85 2.83 -22.89 -3.50
C HIS A 85 4.30 -23.25 -3.44
N PHE A 86 4.69 -23.72 -2.27
CA PHE A 86 5.77 -24.69 -2.08
C PHE A 86 5.83 -25.62 -3.30
N ARG A 87 6.88 -25.50 -4.10
CA ARG A 87 7.37 -26.65 -4.86
C ARG A 87 7.98 -27.59 -3.83
N LEU A 88 7.20 -28.56 -3.38
CA LEU A 88 7.73 -29.79 -2.83
C LEU A 88 8.26 -30.58 -4.04
N ASP A 89 9.48 -30.27 -4.46
CA ASP A 89 10.32 -31.23 -5.19
C ASP A 89 11.10 -32.07 -4.16
#